data_AF-A0A930REY6-F1
#
_entry.id   AF-A0A930REY6-F1
#
_cell.length_a   1.000
_cell.length_b   1.000
_cell.length_c   1.000
_cell.angle_alpha   90.00
_cell.angle_beta   90.00
_cell.angle_gamma   90.00
#
_symmetry.space_group_name_H-M   'P 1'
#
loop_
_entity.id
_entity.type
_entity.pdbx_description
1 polymer ?
#
loop_
_entity_poly.entity_id
_entity_poly.type
_entity_poly.pdbx_seq_one_letter_code
_entity_poly.pdbx_strand_id
1 'polypeptide(L)'
;MIDLSGIQQIQARIAEIEGEFNLKQQNLPGLDFASKLQQEIDKNTAAAASKAHAAQRVDGTKPVASPTHAEKVGKAELANPDLTQMIHQAAQKYHVDPKLVSAVAEVESGGHQDAVSPAGAVGVMQLMPETAAGLGVDPYSAEGNVEG
;
A
#
# COMPACT_ATOMS: atom_id res chain seq x y z
N MET A 1 -15.31 6.51 -25.67
CA MET A 1 -15.80 5.17 -25.34
C MET A 1 -14.75 4.57 -24.42
N ILE A 2 -15.06 4.39 -23.13
CA ILE A 2 -14.09 3.90 -22.14
C ILE A 2 -13.93 2.39 -22.38
N ASP A 3 -12.69 1.94 -22.53
CA ASP A 3 -12.37 0.53 -22.70
C ASP A 3 -12.54 -0.20 -21.36
N LEU A 4 -13.62 -0.98 -21.25
CA LEU A 4 -14.01 -1.71 -20.04
C LEU A 4 -13.43 -3.15 -20.01
N SER A 5 -12.61 -3.52 -21.00
CA SER A 5 -12.07 -4.88 -21.14
C SER A 5 -11.15 -5.27 -19.97
N GLY A 6 -10.33 -4.34 -19.47
CA GLY A 6 -9.47 -4.58 -18.31
C GLY A 6 -10.26 -4.85 -17.02
N ILE A 7 -11.41 -4.21 -16.84
CA ILE A 7 -12.28 -4.41 -15.66
C ILE A 7 -12.91 -5.80 -15.71
N GLN A 8 -13.31 -6.27 -16.90
CA GLN A 8 -13.86 -7.62 -17.07
C GLN A 8 -12.82 -8.71 -16.82
N GLN A 9 -11.55 -8.48 -17.19
CA GLN A 9 -10.45 -9.41 -16.90
C GLN A 9 -10.19 -9.53 -15.40
N ILE A 10 -10.29 -8.43 -14.66
CA ILE A 10 -10.15 -8.43 -13.19
C ILE A 10 -11.32 -9.20 -12.55
N GLN A 11 -12.56 -8.94 -12.99
CA GLN A 11 -13.74 -9.66 -12.49
C GLN A 11 -13.66 -11.17 -12.77
N ALA A 12 -13.15 -11.58 -13.94
CA ALA A 12 -12.98 -12.98 -14.28
C ALA A 12 -11.95 -13.68 -13.38
N ARG A 13 -10.83 -13.02 -13.06
CA ARG A 13 -9.82 -13.54 -12.13
C ARG A 13 -10.34 -13.68 -10.70
N ILE A 14 -11.18 -12.75 -10.24
CA ILE A 14 -11.81 -12.84 -8.92
C ILE A 14 -12.75 -14.06 -8.86
N ALA A 15 -13.59 -14.26 -9.88
CA ALA A 15 -14.49 -15.41 -9.94
C ALA A 15 -13.76 -16.77 -10.00
N GLU A 16 -12.58 -16.81 -10.65
CA GLU A 16 -11.70 -17.99 -10.69
C GLU A 16 -11.15 -18.34 -9.30
N ILE A 17 -10.64 -17.33 -8.57
CA ILE A 17 -10.12 -17.49 -7.21
C ILE A 17 -11.24 -17.92 -6.24
N GLU A 18 -12.43 -17.33 -6.33
CA GLU A 18 -13.60 -17.72 -5.53
C GLU A 18 -14.06 -19.17 -5.80
N GLY A 19 -13.81 -19.67 -7.01
CA GLY A 19 -14.06 -21.05 -7.40
C GLY A 19 -13.08 -22.04 -6.78
N GLU A 20 -11.78 -21.71 -6.77
CA GLU A 20 -10.73 -22.59 -6.22
C GLU A 20 -10.74 -22.66 -4.69
N PHE A 21 -11.13 -21.58 -3.99
CA PHE A 21 -11.17 -21.54 -2.53
C PHE A 21 -12.45 -22.12 -1.89
N ASN A 22 -13.34 -22.74 -2.68
CA ASN A 22 -14.59 -23.37 -2.22
C ASN A 22 -15.39 -22.51 -1.21
N LEU A 23 -15.44 -21.19 -1.41
CA LEU A 23 -16.20 -20.24 -0.57
C LEU A 23 -17.71 -20.25 -0.85
N LYS A 24 -18.20 -21.23 -1.60
CA LYS A 24 -19.63 -21.41 -1.84
C LYS A 24 -20.28 -21.93 -0.56
N GLN A 25 -21.06 -21.05 0.07
CA GLN A 25 -21.89 -21.24 1.26
C GLN A 25 -21.24 -20.89 2.60
N GLN A 26 -20.89 -19.63 2.79
CA GLN A 26 -21.34 -18.98 4.01
C GLN A 26 -22.15 -17.74 3.63
N ASN A 27 -23.47 -17.90 3.70
CA ASN A 27 -24.45 -16.82 3.67
C ASN A 27 -24.25 -15.98 4.95
N LEU A 28 -23.16 -15.21 4.99
CA LEU A 28 -22.83 -14.29 6.07
C LEU A 28 -23.57 -12.97 5.79
N PRO A 29 -24.53 -12.57 6.66
CA PRO A 29 -25.20 -11.29 6.48
C PRO A 29 -24.17 -10.15 6.55
N GLY A 30 -23.95 -9.45 5.42
CA GLY A 30 -23.06 -8.30 5.33
C GLY A 30 -21.80 -8.47 4.46
N LEU A 31 -21.54 -9.66 3.91
CA LEU A 31 -20.43 -9.92 2.97
C LEU A 31 -20.96 -10.09 1.54
N ASP A 32 -21.54 -9.03 0.99
CA ASP A 32 -21.86 -8.95 -0.44
C ASP A 32 -20.97 -7.90 -1.11
N PHE A 33 -19.77 -8.34 -1.49
CA PHE A 33 -18.76 -7.51 -2.15
C PHE A 33 -19.25 -7.00 -3.50
N ALA A 34 -19.98 -7.83 -4.26
CA ALA A 34 -20.51 -7.48 -5.56
C ALA A 34 -21.48 -6.29 -5.47
N SER A 35 -22.39 -6.31 -4.49
CA SER A 35 -23.32 -5.19 -4.27
C SER A 35 -22.62 -3.91 -3.81
N LYS A 36 -21.60 -4.00 -2.93
CA LYS A 36 -20.82 -2.82 -2.49
C LYS A 36 -20.02 -2.20 -3.64
N LEU A 37 -19.44 -3.03 -4.51
CA LEU A 37 -18.70 -2.56 -5.66
C LEU A 37 -19.63 -1.84 -6.65
N GLN A 38 -20.79 -2.43 -6.95
CA GLN A 38 -21.78 -1.80 -7.81
C GLN A 38 -22.26 -0.46 -7.24
N GLN A 39 -22.53 -0.40 -5.93
CA GLN A 39 -22.96 0.82 -5.25
C GLN A 39 -21.91 1.94 -5.31
N GLU A 40 -20.61 1.63 -5.18
CA GLU A 40 -19.57 2.65 -5.25
C GLU A 40 -19.31 3.12 -6.69
N ILE A 41 -19.49 2.25 -7.70
CA ILE A 41 -19.48 2.63 -9.12
C ILE A 41 -20.62 3.60 -9.43
N ASP A 42 -21.84 3.30 -8.96
CA ASP A 42 -23.02 4.14 -9.17
C ASP A 42 -22.87 5.50 -8.47
N LYS A 43 -22.28 5.50 -7.28
CA LYS A 43 -22.00 6.72 -6.50
C LYS A 43 -20.93 7.60 -7.17
N ASN A 44 -19.89 7.01 -7.77
CA ASN A 44 -18.83 7.77 -8.43
C ASN A 44 -19.26 8.28 -9.83
N THR A 45 -20.10 7.54 -10.54
CA THR A 45 -20.70 7.99 -11.82
C THR A 45 -21.71 9.13 -11.63
N ALA A 46 -22.48 9.12 -10.53
CA ALA A 46 -23.36 10.24 -10.16
C ALA A 46 -22.58 11.50 -9.75
N ALA A 47 -21.47 11.36 -9.00
CA ALA A 47 -20.62 12.49 -8.60
C ALA A 47 -19.87 13.14 -9.77
N ALA A 48 -19.53 12.37 -10.81
CA ALA A 48 -18.92 12.88 -12.04
C ALA A 48 -19.90 13.71 -12.89
N ALA A 49 -21.20 13.41 -12.85
CA ALA A 49 -22.22 14.15 -13.60
C ALA A 49 -22.59 15.51 -12.99
N SER A 50 -22.33 15.74 -11.69
CA SER A 50 -22.65 17.01 -11.00
C SER A 50 -21.50 18.02 -10.95
N LYS A 51 -20.29 17.69 -11.44
CA LYS A 51 -19.13 18.61 -11.44
C LYS A 51 -18.78 19.23 -12.80
N ALA A 52 -19.60 19.01 -13.83
CA ALA A 52 -19.40 19.61 -15.16
C ALA A 52 -20.09 20.97 -15.36
N HIS A 53 -20.75 21.54 -14.34
CA HIS A 53 -21.50 22.80 -14.47
C HIS A 53 -21.21 23.81 -13.35
N ALA A 54 -19.93 24.08 -13.09
CA ALA A 54 -19.52 25.22 -12.26
C ALA A 54 -18.11 25.70 -12.63
N ALA A 55 -17.86 25.89 -13.92
CA ALA A 55 -16.73 26.66 -14.42
C ALA A 55 -17.28 27.96 -14.99
N GLN A 56 -17.26 29.06 -14.23
CA GLN A 56 -16.89 30.41 -14.69
C GLN A 56 -17.15 31.45 -13.58
N ARG A 57 -16.13 32.31 -13.34
CA ARG A 57 -16.14 33.67 -12.72
C ARG A 57 -15.74 33.75 -11.24
N VAL A 58 -14.88 34.64 -10.75
CA VAL A 58 -13.65 35.36 -11.17
C VAL A 58 -13.05 35.91 -9.84
N ASP A 59 -11.74 36.17 -9.85
CA ASP A 59 -10.97 37.12 -9.04
C ASP A 59 -10.67 36.86 -7.55
N GLY A 60 -9.37 36.93 -7.21
CA GLY A 60 -8.91 37.38 -5.88
C GLY A 60 -7.86 36.51 -5.15
N THR A 61 -6.59 36.68 -5.50
CA THR A 61 -5.42 36.77 -4.61
C THR A 61 -5.21 35.77 -3.44
N LYS A 62 -4.26 34.83 -3.59
CA LYS A 62 -2.95 34.77 -2.87
C LYS A 62 -2.23 33.42 -3.12
N PRO A 63 -0.90 33.41 -3.30
CA PRO A 63 -0.16 32.22 -3.73
C PRO A 63 0.25 31.35 -2.54
N VAL A 64 0.10 30.04 -2.65
CA VAL A 64 0.85 29.08 -1.84
C VAL A 64 1.53 28.07 -2.76
N ALA A 65 2.83 27.94 -2.48
CA ALA A 65 3.89 27.51 -3.36
C ALA A 65 3.85 26.03 -3.73
N SER A 66 4.34 25.75 -4.93
CA SER A 66 4.82 24.46 -5.39
C SER A 66 5.90 23.91 -4.46
N PRO A 67 5.90 22.62 -4.08
CA PRO A 67 7.10 22.00 -3.56
C PRO A 67 8.02 21.66 -4.74
N THR A 68 8.94 22.58 -5.01
CA THR A 68 10.23 22.25 -5.61
C THR A 68 10.96 21.33 -4.64
N HIS A 69 11.15 20.05 -4.98
CA HIS A 69 12.11 19.20 -4.28
C HIS A 69 13.33 19.00 -5.17
N ALA A 70 14.15 20.05 -5.21
CA ALA A 70 15.54 19.94 -5.60
C ALA A 70 16.39 20.06 -4.33
N GLU A 71 17.12 18.97 -4.06
CA GLU A 71 18.43 18.99 -3.44
C GLU A 71 18.51 19.33 -1.94
N LYS A 72 18.37 18.28 -1.13
CA LYS A 72 19.34 18.02 -0.05
C LYS A 72 19.51 16.52 0.09
N VAL A 73 20.69 16.05 -0.30
CA VAL A 73 21.24 14.74 0.10
C VAL A 73 21.47 14.81 1.61
N GLY A 74 20.39 14.63 2.37
CA GLY A 74 20.43 14.40 3.80
C GLY A 74 20.60 12.91 3.99
N LYS A 75 21.63 12.53 4.73
CA LYS A 75 21.88 11.17 5.20
C LYS A 75 20.67 10.77 6.06
N ALA A 76 19.62 10.19 5.46
CA ALA A 76 18.59 9.45 6.16
C ALA A 76 19.20 8.13 6.62
N GLU A 77 20.23 8.26 7.47
CA GLU A 77 20.69 7.16 8.28
C GLU A 77 19.54 6.96 9.26
N LEU A 78 18.83 5.84 9.12
CA LEU A 78 17.94 5.36 10.17
C LEU A 78 18.70 5.51 11.49
N ALA A 79 18.08 6.12 12.50
CA ALA A 79 18.78 6.52 13.74
C ALA A 79 19.44 5.33 14.47
N ASN A 80 19.17 4.11 14.02
CA ASN A 80 19.75 2.87 14.47
C ASN A 80 20.78 2.32 13.45
N PRO A 81 22.08 2.34 13.76
CA PRO A 81 23.13 1.79 12.88
C PRO A 81 22.97 0.29 12.63
N ASP A 82 22.39 -0.46 13.57
CA ASP A 82 22.16 -1.91 13.43
C ASP A 82 21.12 -2.17 12.34
N LEU A 83 20.07 -1.34 12.28
CA LEU A 83 19.04 -1.43 11.25
C LEU A 83 19.60 -1.10 9.86
N THR A 84 20.43 -0.06 9.75
CA THR A 84 21.10 0.27 8.49
C THR A 84 21.96 -0.89 7.99
N GLN A 85 22.66 -1.60 8.89
CA GLN A 85 23.43 -2.79 8.53
C GLN A 85 22.54 -3.94 8.02
N MET A 86 21.43 -4.24 8.71
CA MET A 86 20.48 -5.27 8.28
C MET A 86 19.90 -4.96 6.90
N ILE A 87 19.49 -3.70 6.66
CA ILE A 87 18.98 -3.27 5.36
C ILE A 87 20.03 -3.42 4.26
N HIS A 88 21.29 -3.05 4.54
CA HIS A 88 22.37 -3.24 3.59
C HIS A 88 22.60 -4.73 3.26
N GLN A 89 22.52 -5.62 4.26
CA GLN A 89 22.69 -7.05 4.06
C GLN A 89 21.55 -7.66 3.24
N ALA A 90 20.30 -7.35 3.59
CA ALA A 90 19.12 -7.80 2.85
C ALA A 90 19.16 -7.26 1.41
N ALA A 91 19.47 -5.98 1.23
CA ALA A 91 19.57 -5.37 -0.09
C ALA A 91 20.62 -6.04 -0.98
N GLN A 92 21.78 -6.38 -0.41
CA GLN A 92 22.82 -7.13 -1.13
C GLN A 92 22.37 -8.55 -1.49
N LYS A 93 21.70 -9.24 -0.57
CA LYS A 93 21.19 -10.61 -0.76
C LYS A 93 20.17 -10.68 -1.90
N TYR A 94 19.28 -9.70 -1.98
CA TYR A 94 18.22 -9.63 -3.00
C TYR A 94 18.58 -8.79 -4.22
N HIS A 95 19.81 -8.30 -4.32
CA HIS A 95 20.31 -7.47 -5.42
C HIS A 95 19.45 -6.22 -5.68
N VAL A 96 18.97 -5.57 -4.62
CA VAL A 96 18.23 -4.31 -4.66
C VAL A 96 19.08 -3.16 -4.10
N ASP A 97 18.75 -1.92 -4.45
CA ASP A 97 19.47 -0.75 -3.91
C ASP A 97 19.15 -0.60 -2.42
N PRO A 98 20.14 -0.56 -1.51
CA PRO A 98 19.91 -0.31 -0.08
C PRO A 98 19.09 0.95 0.19
N LYS A 99 19.25 2.00 -0.64
CA LYS A 99 18.47 3.24 -0.49
C LYS A 99 16.98 3.03 -0.74
N LEU A 100 16.63 2.12 -1.65
CA LEU A 100 15.24 1.77 -1.90
C LEU A 100 14.65 1.09 -0.66
N VAL A 101 15.36 0.12 -0.08
CA VAL A 101 14.92 -0.59 1.12
C VAL A 101 14.81 0.35 2.32
N SER A 102 15.77 1.26 2.51
CA SER A 102 15.68 2.32 3.53
C SER A 102 14.49 3.24 3.32
N ALA A 103 14.18 3.62 2.09
CA ALA A 103 13.02 4.46 1.78
C ALA A 103 11.70 3.74 2.09
N VAL A 104 11.63 2.43 1.82
CA VAL A 104 10.46 1.62 2.19
C VAL A 104 10.31 1.57 3.72
N ALA A 105 11.38 1.25 4.46
CA ALA A 105 11.37 1.26 5.92
C ALA A 105 10.87 2.59 6.52
N GLU A 106 11.28 3.70 5.91
CA GLU A 106 10.86 5.04 6.33
C GLU A 106 9.37 5.28 6.10
N VAL A 107 8.83 4.83 4.96
CA VAL A 107 7.39 4.97 4.63
C VAL A 107 6.52 4.06 5.48
N GLU A 108 6.96 2.82 5.73
CA GLU A 108 6.16 1.81 6.44
C GLU A 108 6.04 2.12 7.94
N SER A 109 7.16 2.44 8.59
CA SER A 109 7.18 2.66 10.05
C SER A 109 8.00 3.87 10.49
N GLY A 110 8.72 4.53 9.59
CA GLY A 110 9.77 5.48 9.96
C GLY A 110 11.02 4.80 10.55
N GLY A 111 11.21 3.50 10.32
CA GLY A 111 12.32 2.73 10.89
C GLY A 111 12.11 2.23 12.33
N HIS A 112 10.86 2.17 12.80
CA HIS A 112 10.54 1.76 14.18
C HIS A 112 10.28 0.25 14.26
N GLN A 113 11.11 -0.48 15.01
CA GLN A 113 10.97 -1.93 15.21
C GLN A 113 9.72 -2.31 16.04
N ASP A 114 9.25 -1.42 16.92
CA ASP A 114 8.12 -1.70 17.80
C ASP A 114 6.77 -1.27 17.18
N ALA A 115 6.76 -0.87 15.90
CA ALA A 115 5.55 -0.39 15.24
C ALA A 115 4.58 -1.55 14.97
N VAL A 116 3.30 -1.33 15.29
CA VAL A 116 2.22 -2.30 15.01
C VAL A 116 1.04 -1.55 14.40
N SER A 117 0.60 -1.98 13.22
CA SER A 117 -0.56 -1.40 12.55
C SER A 117 -1.88 -1.92 13.10
N PRO A 118 -3.00 -1.21 12.90
CA PRO A 118 -4.34 -1.70 13.25
C PRO A 118 -4.73 -3.00 12.54
N ALA A 119 -4.12 -3.30 11.40
CA ALA A 119 -4.34 -4.52 10.63
C ALA A 119 -3.50 -5.70 11.13
N GLY A 120 -2.53 -5.47 12.03
CA GLY A 120 -1.66 -6.50 12.60
C GLY A 120 -0.27 -6.61 11.96
N ALA A 121 0.08 -5.70 11.06
CA ALA A 121 1.45 -5.61 10.52
C ALA A 121 2.41 -5.15 11.61
N VAL A 122 3.63 -5.69 11.63
CA VAL A 122 4.61 -5.41 12.70
C VAL A 122 5.95 -4.97 12.14
N GLY A 123 6.70 -4.20 12.95
CA GLY A 123 8.11 -3.91 12.72
C GLY A 123 8.42 -2.86 11.66
N VAL A 124 9.71 -2.80 11.31
CA VAL A 124 10.30 -1.80 10.42
C VAL A 124 9.64 -1.76 9.04
N MET A 125 9.40 -2.92 8.44
CA MET A 125 8.82 -3.08 7.10
C MET A 125 7.31 -3.35 7.15
N GLN A 126 6.69 -3.28 8.34
CA GLN A 126 5.26 -3.60 8.50
C GLN A 126 4.90 -4.97 7.90
N LEU A 127 5.69 -5.99 8.25
CA LEU A 127 5.47 -7.35 7.80
C LEU A 127 4.28 -7.97 8.55
N MET A 128 3.37 -8.60 7.81
CA MET A 128 2.26 -9.36 8.40
C MET A 128 2.77 -10.70 8.96
N PRO A 129 2.34 -11.13 10.16
CA PRO A 129 2.79 -12.39 10.74
C PRO A 129 2.55 -13.62 9.85
N GLU A 130 1.44 -13.66 9.13
CA GLU A 130 1.12 -14.73 8.19
C GLU A 130 2.11 -14.78 7.02
N THR A 131 2.52 -13.61 6.50
CA THR A 131 3.53 -13.51 5.43
C THR A 131 4.88 -13.98 5.93
N ALA A 132 5.28 -13.54 7.13
CA ALA A 132 6.54 -13.95 7.74
C ALA A 132 6.62 -15.46 7.95
N ALA A 133 5.52 -16.08 8.38
CA ALA A 133 5.43 -17.54 8.51
C ALA A 133 5.63 -18.26 7.16
N GLY A 134 5.10 -17.71 6.06
CA GLY A 134 5.31 -18.24 4.72
C GLY A 134 6.76 -18.12 4.22
N LEU A 135 7.49 -17.11 4.70
CA LEU A 135 8.90 -16.86 4.36
C LEU A 135 9.89 -17.53 5.33
N GLY A 136 9.39 -18.08 6.44
CA GLY A 136 10.22 -18.73 7.45
C GLY A 136 11.05 -17.76 8.30
N VAL A 137 10.59 -16.52 8.43
CA VAL A 137 11.25 -15.46 9.21
C VAL A 137 10.42 -15.10 10.45
N ASP A 138 11.09 -14.60 11.49
CA ASP A 138 10.40 -14.08 12.68
C ASP A 138 10.04 -12.60 12.49
N PRO A 139 8.74 -12.25 12.37
CA PRO A 139 8.32 -10.88 12.12
C PRO A 139 8.61 -9.91 13.29
N TYR A 140 8.84 -10.42 14.51
CA TYR A 140 9.13 -9.61 15.68
C TYR A 140 10.63 -9.33 15.84
N SER A 141 11.48 -10.07 15.13
CA SER A 141 12.91 -9.81 15.05
C SER A 141 13.20 -8.73 14.00
N ALA A 142 14.17 -7.84 14.27
CA ALA A 142 14.51 -6.78 13.31
C ALA A 142 15.07 -7.36 12.00
N GLU A 143 15.87 -8.42 12.10
CA GLU A 143 16.41 -9.13 10.95
C GLU A 143 15.31 -9.78 10.11
N GLY A 144 14.43 -10.57 10.74
CA GLY A 144 13.34 -11.23 10.02
C GLY A 144 12.33 -10.26 9.41
N ASN A 145 12.13 -9.09 10.03
CA ASN A 145 11.25 -8.06 9.51
C ASN A 145 11.83 -7.31 8.30
N VAL A 146 13.16 -7.15 8.23
CA VAL A 146 13.84 -6.54 7.07
C VAL A 146 14.04 -7.55 5.94
N GLU A 147 14.16 -8.83 6.29
CA GLU A 147 14.43 -9.93 5.36
C GLU A 147 13.19 -10.47 4.66
N GLY A 148 12.03 -10.46 5.33
CA GLY A 148 10.76 -10.99 4.81
C GLY A 148 9.93 -9.95 4.07
#